data_AF-A0A968N6K6-F1
#
_entry.id   AF-A0A968N6K6-F1
#
_cell.length_a   1.000
_cell.length_b   1.000
_cell.length_c   1.000
_cell.angle_alpha   90.00
_cell.angle_beta   90.00
_cell.angle_gamma   90.00
#
_symmetry.space_group_name_H-M   'P 1'
#
loop_
_entity.id
_entity.type
_entity.pdbx_description
1 polymer ?
#
loop_
_entity_poly.entity_id
_entity_poly.type
_entity_poly.pdbx_seq_one_letter_code
_entity_poly.pdbx_strand_id
1 'polypeptide(L)'
;MPRLNLGSVDLGDHDHDWLVVMTRLSGRSVRQNVSALLEHHVRSRKNEYEAMLKYTARKHGMTEQECFYRLLNNFELGPPVNDFAELPPTLPSDE
;
A
#
# COMPACT_ATOMS: atom_id res chain seq x y z
N MET A 1 -17.53 -2.24 7.13
CA MET A 1 -16.34 -2.45 7.99
C MET A 1 -15.27 -3.11 7.14
N PRO A 2 -14.13 -2.48 6.83
CA PRO A 2 -13.14 -3.14 6.01
C PRO A 2 -12.32 -4.08 6.90
N ARG A 3 -12.46 -5.37 6.64
CA ARG A 3 -11.68 -6.46 7.27
C ARG A 3 -10.45 -6.70 6.40
N LEU A 4 -9.26 -6.67 7.00
CA LEU A 4 -8.09 -7.33 6.41
C LEU A 4 -8.31 -8.85 6.51
N ASN A 5 -8.87 -9.42 5.45
CA ASN A 5 -8.93 -10.86 5.23
C ASN A 5 -7.76 -11.17 4.29
N LEU A 6 -6.67 -11.79 4.78
CA LEU A 6 -5.63 -12.37 3.90
C LEU A 6 -6.15 -13.64 3.17
N GLY A 7 -7.48 -13.77 3.05
CA GLY A 7 -8.19 -14.86 2.41
C GLY A 7 -8.49 -14.51 0.95
N SER A 8 -8.02 -15.40 0.06
CA SER A 8 -8.27 -15.47 -1.39
C SER A 8 -7.99 -14.18 -2.16
N VAL A 9 -6.71 -13.89 -2.39
CA VAL A 9 -6.33 -13.09 -3.56
C VAL A 9 -6.54 -13.98 -4.78
N ASP A 10 -7.53 -13.63 -5.60
CA ASP A 10 -7.72 -14.30 -6.90
C ASP A 10 -6.56 -13.90 -7.81
N LEU A 11 -5.69 -14.87 -8.10
CA LEU A 11 -4.62 -14.73 -9.08
C LEU A 11 -5.12 -15.25 -10.42
N GLY A 12 -4.72 -14.61 -11.50
CA GLY A 12 -4.89 -15.21 -12.82
C GLY A 12 -4.15 -16.54 -12.92
N ASP A 13 -4.67 -17.47 -13.73
CA ASP A 13 -4.11 -18.82 -13.87
C ASP A 13 -2.59 -18.80 -14.13
N HIS A 14 -2.14 -17.88 -14.99
CA HIS A 14 -0.72 -17.70 -15.30
C HIS A 14 0.12 -17.31 -14.07
N ASP A 15 -0.32 -16.32 -13.30
CA ASP A 15 0.41 -15.82 -12.14
C ASP A 15 0.43 -16.84 -11.00
N HIS A 16 -0.67 -17.58 -10.84
CA HIS A 16 -0.75 -18.70 -9.92
C HIS A 16 0.27 -19.78 -10.27
N ASP A 17 0.31 -20.24 -11.52
CA ASP A 17 1.21 -21.29 -11.95
C ASP A 17 2.68 -20.91 -11.73
N TRP A 18 3.05 -19.68 -12.10
CA TRP A 18 4.42 -19.18 -11.89
C TRP A 18 4.75 -18.97 -10.42
N LEU A 19 3.80 -18.52 -9.59
CA LEU A 19 4.00 -18.42 -8.14
C LEU A 19 4.28 -19.79 -7.52
N VAL A 20 3.57 -20.84 -7.94
CA VAL A 20 3.79 -22.21 -7.48
C VAL A 20 5.16 -22.73 -7.94
N VAL A 21 5.54 -22.49 -9.20
CA VAL A 21 6.87 -22.86 -9.72
C VAL A 21 7.98 -22.21 -8.90
N MET A 22 7.93 -20.89 -8.70
CA MET A 22 8.93 -20.14 -7.93
C MET A 22 8.99 -20.58 -6.47
N THR A 23 7.85 -20.90 -5.89
CA THR A 23 7.75 -21.43 -4.53
C THR A 23 8.46 -22.79 -4.42
N ARG A 24 8.24 -23.69 -5.38
CA ARG A 24 8.90 -25.00 -5.41
C ARG A 24 10.41 -24.88 -5.60
N LEU A 25 10.87 -23.99 -6.50
CA LEU A 25 12.29 -23.73 -6.72
C LEU A 25 13.00 -23.17 -5.49
N SER A 26 12.31 -22.35 -4.70
CA SER A 26 12.86 -21.76 -3.47
C SER A 26 12.82 -22.68 -2.24
N GLY A 27 12.19 -23.86 -2.34
CA GLY A 27 12.04 -24.80 -1.23
C GLY A 27 11.19 -24.26 -0.07
N ARG A 28 10.32 -23.28 -0.34
CA ARG A 28 9.46 -22.62 0.67
C ARG A 28 8.01 -23.04 0.48
N SER A 29 7.16 -22.73 1.46
CA SER A 29 5.71 -22.78 1.28
C SER A 29 5.22 -21.56 0.50
N VAL A 30 4.11 -21.70 -0.22
CA VAL A 30 3.48 -20.59 -0.98
C VAL A 30 3.20 -19.41 -0.05
N ARG A 31 2.71 -19.69 1.16
CA ARG A 31 2.44 -18.68 2.19
C ARG A 31 3.69 -17.88 2.57
N GLN A 32 4.81 -18.55 2.81
CA GLN A 32 6.08 -17.88 3.13
C GLN A 32 6.56 -17.02 1.96
N ASN A 33 6.40 -17.50 0.73
CA ASN A 33 6.83 -16.75 -0.45
C ASN A 33 5.97 -15.50 -0.66
N VAL A 34 4.65 -15.63 -0.53
CA VAL A 34 3.71 -14.50 -0.60
C VAL A 34 3.98 -13.49 0.52
N SER A 35 4.19 -13.94 1.76
CA SER A 35 4.56 -13.04 2.86
C SER A 35 5.86 -12.29 2.58
N ALA A 36 6.87 -12.96 2.03
CA ALA A 36 8.14 -12.31 1.67
C ALA A 36 7.98 -11.30 0.53
N LEU A 37 7.17 -11.61 -0.49
CA LEU A 37 6.86 -10.69 -1.59
C LEU A 37 6.13 -9.44 -1.09
N LEU A 38 5.11 -9.62 -0.26
CA LEU A 38 4.36 -8.51 0.33
C LEU A 38 5.25 -7.65 1.23
N GLU A 39 6.07 -8.27 2.08
CA GLU A 39 7.00 -7.55 2.95
C GLU A 39 8.02 -6.74 2.13
N HIS A 40 8.58 -7.35 1.07
CA HIS A 40 9.49 -6.67 0.16
C HIS A 40 8.82 -5.46 -0.49
N HIS A 41 7.62 -5.63 -1.03
CA HIS A 41 6.86 -4.56 -1.69
C HIS A 41 6.49 -3.42 -0.73
N VAL A 42 6.00 -3.74 0.47
CA VAL A 42 5.69 -2.73 1.49
C VAL A 42 6.96 -1.97 1.89
N ARG A 43 8.08 -2.69 2.06
CA ARG A 43 9.36 -2.08 2.44
C ARG A 43 9.91 -1.17 1.36
N SER A 44 9.84 -1.58 0.08
CA SER A 44 10.36 -0.77 -1.02
C SER A 44 9.57 0.52 -1.21
N ARG A 45 8.24 0.48 -1.02
CA ARG A 45 7.37 1.66 -1.20
C ARG A 45 7.12 2.48 0.06
N LYS A 46 7.63 2.05 1.22
CA LYS A 46 7.36 2.69 2.52
C LYS A 46 7.57 4.22 2.48
N ASN A 47 8.73 4.65 1.97
CA ASN A 47 9.10 6.06 1.95
C ASN A 47 8.16 6.90 1.07
N GLU A 48 7.64 6.32 0.00
CA GLU A 48 6.71 6.97 -0.93
C GLU A 48 5.34 7.15 -0.28
N TYR A 49 4.84 6.11 0.38
CA TYR A 49 3.59 6.20 1.13
C TYR A 49 3.69 7.17 2.32
N GLU A 50 4.85 7.28 2.97
CA GLU A 50 5.11 8.33 3.96
C GLU A 50 5.07 9.74 3.35
N ALA A 51 5.65 9.92 2.14
CA ALA A 51 5.57 11.19 1.42
C ALA A 51 4.14 11.55 1.02
N MET A 52 3.36 10.57 0.56
CA MET A 52 1.93 10.73 0.25
C MET A 52 1.11 11.06 1.50
N LEU A 53 1.40 10.43 2.64
CA LEU A 53 0.74 10.74 3.92
C LEU A 53 1.00 12.19 4.32
N LYS A 54 2.26 12.64 4.22
CA LYS A 54 2.67 14.03 4.49
C LYS A 54 1.95 15.03 3.59
N TYR A 55 1.94 14.76 2.30
CA TYR A 55 1.23 15.58 1.31
C TYR A 55 -0.25 15.69 1.65
N THR A 56 -0.89 14.56 1.95
CA THR A 56 -2.32 14.50 2.27
C THR A 56 -2.64 15.25 3.56
N ALA A 57 -1.80 15.09 4.59
CA ALA A 57 -1.96 15.82 5.85
C ALA A 57 -1.93 17.34 5.63
N ARG A 58 -0.95 17.84 4.85
CA ARG A 58 -0.84 19.26 4.50
C ARG A 58 -2.02 19.74 3.64
N LYS A 59 -2.40 18.94 2.64
CA LYS A 59 -3.54 19.23 1.75
C LYS A 59 -4.83 19.46 2.52
N HIS A 60 -5.02 18.75 3.63
CA HIS A 60 -6.22 18.86 4.47
C HIS A 60 -5.99 19.64 5.77
N GLY A 61 -4.84 20.30 5.94
CA GLY A 61 -4.56 21.16 7.09
C GLY A 61 -4.50 20.43 8.44
N MET A 62 -4.14 19.14 8.43
CA MET A 62 -4.06 18.30 9.63
C MET A 62 -2.65 17.77 9.87
N THR A 63 -2.42 17.18 11.04
CA THR A 63 -1.14 16.52 11.35
C THR A 63 -1.02 15.17 10.65
N GLU A 64 0.21 14.70 10.41
CA GLU A 64 0.45 13.36 9.84
C GLU A 64 -0.20 12.25 10.67
N GLN A 65 -0.16 12.38 12.01
CA GLN A 65 -0.76 11.42 12.94
C GLN A 65 -2.29 11.40 12.84
N GLU A 66 -2.92 12.56 12.74
CA GLU A 66 -4.36 12.66 12.55
C GLU A 66 -4.78 12.10 11.18
N CYS A 67 -4.05 12.44 10.12
CA CYS A 67 -4.28 11.92 8.78
C CYS A 67 -4.18 10.39 8.77
N PHE A 68 -3.13 9.85 9.38
CA PHE A 68 -2.93 8.40 9.52
C PHE A 68 -4.08 7.74 10.28
N TYR A 69 -4.48 8.31 11.42
CA TYR A 69 -5.60 7.80 12.21
C TYR A 69 -6.91 7.80 11.42
N ARG A 70 -7.21 8.87 10.68
CA ARG A 70 -8.43 8.95 9.84
C ARG A 70 -8.42 7.92 8.71
N LEU A 71 -7.29 7.79 8.00
CA LEU A 71 -7.14 6.79 6.93
C LEU A 71 -7.31 5.37 7.46
N LEU A 72 -6.69 5.04 8.59
CA LEU A 72 -6.79 3.72 9.22
C LEU A 72 -8.23 3.36 9.61
N ASN A 73 -9.02 4.35 10.04
CA ASN A 73 -10.40 4.16 10.48
C ASN A 73 -11.44 4.42 9.38
N ASN A 74 -11.02 4.74 8.15
CA ASN A 74 -11.88 5.09 7.02
C ASN A 74 -12.78 6.31 7.31
N PHE A 75 -12.25 7.29 8.02
CA PHE A 75 -12.91 8.57 8.21
C PHE A 75 -12.64 9.50 7.03
N GLU A 76 -13.60 10.38 6.75
CA GLU A 76 -13.40 11.43 5.76
C GLU A 76 -12.33 12.42 6.21
N LEU A 77 -11.50 12.84 5.25
CA LEU A 77 -10.44 13.82 5.47
C LEU A 77 -10.94 15.27 5.37
N GLY A 78 -12.17 15.46 4.88
CA GLY A 78 -12.74 16.78 4.61
C GLY A 78 -12.23 17.40 3.30
N PRO A 79 -12.64 18.64 2.99
CA PRO A 79 -12.15 19.35 1.81
C PRO A 79 -10.65 19.68 1.95
N PRO A 80 -9.94 19.87 0.83
CA PRO A 80 -8.60 20.43 0.88
C PRO A 80 -8.63 21.88 1.40
N VAL A 81 -7.52 22.33 1.96
CA VAL A 81 -7.33 23.73 2.33
C VAL A 81 -7.37 24.60 1.07
N ASN A 82 -7.93 25.80 1.18
CA ASN A 82 -8.00 26.74 0.07
C ASN A 82 -6.58 27.06 -0.45
N ASP A 83 -6.45 27.21 -1.76
CA ASP A 83 -5.20 27.56 -2.46
C ASP A 83 -4.03 26.58 -2.26
N PHE A 84 -4.31 25.31 -1.97
CA PHE A 84 -3.28 24.27 -1.89
C PHE A 84 -2.63 24.01 -3.26
N ALA A 85 -1.39 24.48 -3.44
CA ALA A 85 -0.68 24.46 -4.72
C ALA A 85 0.48 23.44 -4.79
N GLU A 86 0.71 22.63 -3.75
CA GLU A 86 1.75 21.61 -3.79
C GLU A 86 1.38 20.48 -4.77
N LEU A 87 2.36 20.06 -5.57
CA LEU A 87 2.23 18.89 -6.44
C LEU A 87 2.30 17.61 -5.61
N PRO A 88 1.51 16.58 -5.95
CA PRO A 88 1.63 15.28 -5.30
C PRO A 88 3.02 14.68 -5.57
N PRO A 89 3.60 13.94 -4.62
CA PRO A 89 4.85 13.24 -4.86
C PRO A 89 4.65 12.19 -5.96
N THR A 90 5.65 12.07 -6.84
CA THR A 90 5.62 11.08 -7.93
C THR A 90 5.81 9.69 -7.35
N LEU A 91 4.81 8.81 -7.53
CA LEU A 91 4.97 7.38 -7.31
C LEU A 91 5.74 6.80 -8.51
N PRO A 92 6.72 5.90 -8.32
CA PRO A 92 7.29 5.16 -9.43
C PRO A 92 6.14 4.45 -10.16
N SER A 93 6.11 4.58 -11.48
CA SER A 93 5.24 3.75 -12.31
C SER A 93 5.54 2.29 -12.00
N ASP A 94 4.49 1.47 -11.96
CA ASP A 94 4.62 0.01 -11.93
C ASP A 94 5.28 -0.44 -13.25
N GLU A 95 6.61 -0.23 -13.40
CA GLU A 95 7.47 -0.82 -14.43
C GLU A 95 8.04 -2.15 -13.95
#